data_AF-A0A8H3QR70-F1
#
_entry.id   AF-A0A8H3QR70-F1
#
_cell.length_a   1.000
_cell.length_b   1.000
_cell.length_c   1.000
_cell.angle_alpha   90.00
_cell.angle_beta   90.00
_cell.angle_gamma   90.00
#
_symmetry.space_group_name_H-M   'P 1'
#
loop_
_entity.id
_entity.type
_entity.pdbx_description
1 polymer ?
#
loop_
_entity_poly.entity_id
_entity_poly.type
_entity_poly.pdbx_seq_one_letter_code
_entity_poly.pdbx_strand_id
1 'polypeptide(L)'
;MSTSTTFSNRSTLAKNWDTETLINFLRDLNINLDEDDFKILCKEKIDGQIFPDMTEKKFMKDGMKRGPAMKLEKQAKIFREKSRASEKGKIEYFWLFPCGV
;
A
#
# COMPACT_ATOMS: atom_id res chain seq x y z
N MET A 1 12.55 -27.88 -5.60
CA MET A 1 12.33 -26.86 -4.55
C MET A 1 12.89 -25.55 -5.07
N SER A 2 12.03 -24.62 -5.46
CA SER A 2 12.44 -23.34 -6.02
C SER A 2 11.74 -22.23 -5.24
N THR A 3 12.47 -21.61 -4.33
CA THR A 3 12.04 -20.42 -3.59
C THR A 3 12.20 -19.20 -4.48
N SER A 4 11.19 -18.88 -5.29
CA SER A 4 11.18 -17.68 -6.13
C SER A 4 9.75 -17.22 -6.40
N THR A 5 8.98 -16.87 -5.36
CA THR A 5 7.66 -16.23 -5.54
C THR A 5 7.24 -15.39 -4.33
N THR A 6 8.06 -14.44 -3.88
CA THR A 6 7.70 -13.60 -2.71
C THR A 6 7.29 -12.16 -3.09
N PHE A 7 7.53 -11.71 -4.32
CA PHE A 7 7.23 -10.32 -4.72
C PHE A 7 5.91 -10.17 -5.51
N SER A 8 5.60 -11.12 -6.40
CA SER A 8 4.46 -11.02 -7.32
C SER A 8 3.08 -11.27 -6.70
N ASN A 9 3.02 -11.77 -5.45
CA ASN A 9 1.75 -12.04 -4.74
C ASN A 9 1.39 -10.96 -3.70
N ARG A 10 2.20 -9.90 -3.58
CA ARG A 10 2.01 -8.87 -2.55
C ARG A 10 0.97 -7.80 -2.92
N SER A 11 0.64 -7.67 -4.21
CA SER A 11 -0.36 -6.70 -4.73
C SER A 11 -1.80 -7.16 -4.52
N THR A 12 -2.05 -8.46 -4.56
CA THR A 12 -3.37 -9.08 -4.27
C THR A 12 -3.65 -9.17 -2.77
N LEU A 13 -2.61 -9.34 -1.95
CA LEU A 13 -2.72 -9.40 -0.49
C LEU A 13 -3.11 -8.06 0.16
N ALA A 14 -2.63 -6.95 -0.39
CA ALA A 14 -2.87 -5.59 0.09
C ALA A 14 -4.35 -5.24 0.38
N LYS A 15 -5.28 -5.73 -0.45
CA LYS A 15 -6.73 -5.50 -0.29
C LYS A 15 -7.34 -6.21 0.92
N ASN A 16 -6.66 -7.18 1.54
CA ASN A 16 -7.19 -7.92 2.68
C ASN A 16 -6.37 -7.68 3.96
N TRP A 17 -5.52 -6.66 3.98
CA TRP A 17 -4.75 -6.35 5.18
C TRP A 17 -5.64 -5.69 6.22
N ASP A 18 -5.64 -6.27 7.41
CA ASP A 18 -6.14 -5.60 8.60
C ASP A 18 -5.22 -4.45 9.01
N THR A 19 -5.68 -3.64 9.96
CA THR A 19 -4.93 -2.48 10.44
C THR A 19 -3.57 -2.87 11.04
N GLU A 20 -3.47 -4.02 11.72
CA GLU A 20 -2.20 -4.49 12.29
C GLU A 20 -1.19 -4.88 11.22
N THR A 21 -1.60 -5.62 10.19
CA THR A 21 -0.72 -5.97 9.05
C THR A 21 -0.25 -4.71 8.32
N LEU A 22 -1.13 -3.72 8.14
CA LEU A 22 -0.76 -2.43 7.56
C LEU A 22 0.29 -1.69 8.43
N ILE A 23 0.10 -1.64 9.75
CA ILE A 23 1.04 -0.99 10.67
C ILE A 23 2.41 -1.68 10.62
N ASN A 24 2.44 -3.02 10.65
CA ASN A 24 3.69 -3.78 10.56
C ASN A 24 4.43 -3.48 9.25
N PHE A 25 3.72 -3.44 8.13
CA PHE A 25 4.30 -3.04 6.85
C PHE A 25 4.88 -1.61 6.88
N LEU A 26 4.18 -0.66 7.48
CA LEU A 26 4.66 0.74 7.59
C LEU A 26 5.88 0.86 8.51
N ARG A 27 5.97 0.04 9.56
CA ARG A 27 7.15 -0.07 10.43
C ARG A 27 8.36 -0.58 9.65
N ASP A 28 8.18 -1.63 8.85
CA ASP A 28 9.25 -2.20 8.02
C ASP A 28 9.79 -1.20 6.98
N LEU A 29 8.94 -0.27 6.50
CA LEU A 29 9.36 0.79 5.58
C LEU A 29 10.22 1.88 6.25
N ASN A 30 10.32 1.89 7.58
CA ASN A 30 11.13 2.80 8.37
C ASN A 30 10.95 4.29 7.99
N ILE A 31 9.68 4.70 7.81
CA ILE A 31 9.31 6.06 7.39
C ILE A 31 9.37 7.11 8.52
N ASN A 32 10.05 6.80 9.63
CA ASN A 32 10.15 7.64 10.84
C ASN A 32 8.77 8.15 11.30
N LEU A 33 7.85 7.20 11.52
CA LEU A 33 6.61 7.42 12.27
C LEU A 33 6.84 6.99 13.72
N ASP A 34 6.17 7.66 14.65
CA ASP A 34 6.21 7.29 16.06
C ASP A 34 5.05 6.35 16.43
N GLU A 35 5.03 5.88 17.68
CA GLU A 35 3.99 4.97 18.14
C GLU A 35 2.62 5.63 18.22
N ASP A 36 2.56 6.94 18.45
CA ASP A 36 1.29 7.67 18.54
C ASP A 36 0.66 7.84 17.16
N ASP A 37 1.47 8.04 16.12
CA ASP A 37 1.05 7.99 14.73
C ASP A 37 0.37 6.64 14.40
N PHE A 38 0.96 5.51 14.84
CA PHE A 38 0.37 4.18 14.63
C PHE A 38 -0.90 3.96 15.46
N LYS A 39 -0.99 4.51 16.68
CA LYS A 39 -2.23 4.47 17.47
C LYS A 39 -3.38 5.20 16.78
N ILE A 40 -3.12 6.29 16.06
CA ILE A 40 -4.16 6.99 15.28
C ILE A 40 -4.72 6.07 14.19
N LEU A 41 -3.86 5.36 13.46
CA LEU A 41 -4.30 4.40 12.44
C LEU A 41 -5.18 3.29 13.02
N CYS A 42 -4.80 2.76 14.20
CA CYS A 42 -5.57 1.75 14.93
C CYS A 42 -6.92 2.30 15.42
N LYS A 43 -6.93 3.51 15.98
CA LYS A 43 -8.13 4.17 16.50
C LYS A 43 -9.17 4.43 15.41
N GLU A 44 -8.73 4.91 14.25
CA GLU A 44 -9.60 5.16 13.10
C GLU A 44 -9.87 3.91 12.25
N LYS A 45 -9.32 2.75 12.65
CA LYS A 45 -9.47 1.45 11.97
C LYS A 45 -9.12 1.52 10.49
N ILE A 46 -8.03 2.21 10.17
CA ILE A 46 -7.56 2.33 8.79
C ILE A 46 -6.90 1.01 8.41
N ASP A 47 -7.54 0.28 7.51
CA ASP A 47 -7.07 -1.01 6.99
C ASP A 47 -6.39 -0.84 5.62
N GLY A 48 -5.88 -1.93 5.04
CA GLY A 48 -5.23 -1.89 3.73
C GLY A 48 -6.16 -1.53 2.57
N GLN A 49 -7.48 -1.61 2.75
CA GLN A 49 -8.46 -1.20 1.75
C GLN A 49 -8.65 0.31 1.75
N ILE A 50 -8.81 0.90 2.92
CA ILE A 50 -9.06 2.33 3.11
C ILE A 50 -7.78 3.15 2.90
N PHE A 51 -6.63 2.60 3.29
CA PHE A 51 -5.34 3.29 3.25
C PHE A 51 -5.01 3.98 1.91
N PRO A 52 -5.11 3.33 0.73
CA PRO A 52 -4.84 3.99 -0.56
C PRO A 52 -5.75 5.18 -0.90
N ASP A 53 -6.91 5.31 -0.25
CA ASP A 53 -7.87 6.42 -0.42
C ASP A 53 -7.70 7.53 0.63
N MET A 54 -6.74 7.36 1.55
CA MET A 54 -6.38 8.37 2.53
C MET A 54 -5.55 9.48 1.91
N THR A 55 -5.71 10.70 2.44
CA THR A 55 -4.98 11.89 2.00
C THR A 55 -4.39 12.60 3.21
N GLU A 56 -3.40 13.48 3.01
CA GLU A 56 -2.81 14.29 4.09
C GLU A 56 -3.91 15.00 4.91
N LYS A 57 -4.92 15.56 4.23
CA LYS A 57 -6.04 16.25 4.88
C LYS A 57 -6.90 15.34 5.75
N LYS A 58 -7.11 14.07 5.35
CA LYS A 58 -7.87 13.11 6.15
C LYS A 58 -7.09 12.73 7.40
N PHE A 59 -5.82 12.33 7.23
CA PHE A 59 -4.94 12.04 8.36
C PHE A 59 -4.85 13.21 9.36
N MET A 60 -4.77 14.45 8.88
CA MET A 60 -4.78 15.61 9.77
C MET A 60 -6.09 15.81 10.52
N LYS A 61 -7.25 15.50 9.91
CA LYS A 61 -8.55 15.53 10.60
C LYS A 61 -8.63 14.47 11.70
N ASP A 62 -7.95 13.36 11.49
CA ASP A 62 -7.88 12.24 12.44
C ASP A 62 -6.90 12.52 13.61
N GLY A 63 -6.30 13.71 13.65
CA GLY A 63 -5.40 14.16 14.70
C GLY A 63 -3.91 13.98 14.39
N MET A 64 -3.56 13.56 13.18
CA MET A 64 -2.18 13.34 12.79
C MET A 64 -1.46 14.66 12.49
N LYS A 65 -0.21 14.77 12.92
CA LYS A 65 0.62 15.94 12.60
C LYS A 65 0.93 15.98 11.10
N ARG A 66 1.14 17.18 10.58
CA ARG A 66 1.38 17.44 9.15
C ARG A 66 2.53 16.60 8.56
N GLY A 67 3.64 16.46 9.29
CA GLY A 67 4.81 15.69 8.84
C GLY A 67 4.48 14.21 8.59
N PRO A 68 4.05 13.47 9.63
CA PRO A 68 3.57 12.09 9.49
C PRO A 68 2.47 11.92 8.42
N ALA A 69 1.47 12.80 8.40
CA ALA A 69 0.38 12.77 7.42
C ALA A 69 0.87 12.84 5.96
N MET A 70 1.83 13.73 5.67
CA MET A 70 2.39 13.89 4.33
C MET A 70 3.23 12.67 3.90
N LYS A 71 3.91 12.00 4.85
CA LYS A 71 4.63 10.75 4.57
C LYS A 71 3.67 9.60 4.26
N LEU A 72 2.62 9.44 5.06
CA LEU A 72 1.60 8.41 4.82
C LEU A 72 0.87 8.61 3.49
N GLU A 73 0.54 9.85 3.12
CA GLU A 73 -0.09 10.12 1.82
C GLU A 73 0.80 9.65 0.66
N LYS A 74 2.12 9.89 0.73
CA LYS A 74 3.06 9.39 -0.29
C LYS A 74 3.03 7.87 -0.37
N GLN A 75 2.99 7.18 0.77
CA GLN A 75 2.90 5.71 0.79
C GLN A 75 1.57 5.21 0.23
N ALA A 76 0.44 5.85 0.58
CA ALA A 76 -0.88 5.53 0.04
C ALA A 76 -0.93 5.65 -1.49
N LYS A 77 -0.32 6.70 -2.05
CA LYS A 77 -0.19 6.89 -3.51
C LYS A 77 0.63 5.78 -4.17
N ILE A 78 1.80 5.45 -3.61
CA ILE A 78 2.66 4.36 -4.11
C ILE A 78 1.92 3.01 -4.03
N PHE A 79 1.19 2.78 -2.94
CA PHE A 79 0.41 1.57 -2.71
C PHE A 79 -0.69 1.40 -3.77
N ARG A 80 -1.42 2.50 -4.07
CA ARG A 80 -2.45 2.55 -5.12
C ARG A 80 -1.89 2.34 -6.52
N GLU A 81 -0.69 2.84 -6.80
CA GLU A 81 -0.07 2.67 -8.11
C GLU A 81 0.41 1.23 -8.33
N LYS A 82 1.01 0.61 -7.30
CA LYS A 82 1.42 -0.79 -7.34
C LYS A 82 0.25 -1.76 -7.52
N SER A 83 -0.90 -1.49 -6.90
CA SER A 83 -2.09 -2.32 -7.09
C SER A 83 -2.62 -2.24 -8.54
N ARG A 84 -2.57 -1.06 -9.16
CA ARG A 84 -2.99 -0.84 -10.56
C ARG A 84 -2.01 -1.41 -11.60
N ALA A 85 -0.70 -1.34 -11.34
CA ALA A 85 0.31 -1.90 -12.24
C ALA A 85 0.19 -3.43 -12.35
N SER A 86 -0.19 -4.10 -11.26
CA SER A 86 -0.44 -5.55 -11.24
C SER A 86 -1.67 -5.96 -12.06
N GLU A 87 -2.60 -5.04 -12.31
CA GLU A 87 -3.81 -5.24 -13.12
C GLU A 87 -3.54 -5.02 -14.61
N LYS A 88 -2.70 -4.02 -14.95
CA LYS A 88 -2.29 -3.72 -16.33
C LYS A 88 -1.28 -4.72 -16.90
N GLY A 89 -0.39 -5.26 -16.05
CA GLY A 89 0.59 -6.29 -16.45
C GLY A 89 -0.03 -7.64 -16.86
N LYS A 90 -1.35 -7.83 -16.69
CA LYS A 90 -2.06 -9.02 -17.20
C LYS A 90 -2.58 -8.86 -18.63
N ILE A 91 -2.60 -7.66 -19.21
CA ILE A 91 -3.25 -7.39 -20.51
C ILE A 91 -2.23 -7.26 -21.66
N GLU A 92 -0.94 -7.03 -21.38
CA GLU A 92 0.06 -6.77 -22.43
C GLU A 92 0.90 -7.96 -22.90
N TYR A 93 0.64 -9.19 -22.45
CA TYR A 93 1.34 -10.36 -23.02
C TYR A 93 0.76 -10.83 -24.37
N PHE A 94 -0.45 -10.40 -24.74
CA PHE A 94 -1.12 -10.89 -25.95
C PHE A 94 -0.72 -10.16 -27.24
N TRP A 95 -0.01 -9.03 -27.15
CA TRP A 95 0.41 -8.22 -28.30
C TRP A 95 1.93 -8.27 -28.59
N LEU A 96 2.72 -8.99 -27.79
CA LEU A 96 4.18 -9.10 -27.96
C LEU A 96 4.64 -10.27 -28.85
N PHE A 97 3.71 -11.03 -29.43
CA PHE A 97 4.04 -12.00 -30.48
C PHE A 97 3.14 -11.78 -31.70
N PRO A 98 3.57 -11.02 -32.72
CA PRO A 98 3.30 -11.46 -34.07
C PRO A 98 4.19 -12.68 -34.29
N CYS A 99 3.82 -13.83 -33.72
CA CYS A 99 4.38 -15.09 -34.18
C CYS A 99 3.82 -15.28 -35.59
N GLY A 100 4.58 -14.76 -36.55
CA GLY A 100 4.52 -15.20 -37.93
C GLY A 100 4.67 -16.72 -37.95
N VAL A 101 3.71 -17.36 -38.57
CA VAL A 101 3.82 -18.69 -39.15
C VAL A 101 3.63 -18.50 -40.64
#